data_AF-A0A936KW60-F1
#
_entry.id   AF-A0A936KW60-F1
#
_cell.length_a   1.000
_cell.length_b   1.000
_cell.length_c   1.000
_cell.angle_alpha   90.00
_cell.angle_beta   90.00
_cell.angle_gamma   90.00
#
_symmetry.space_group_name_H-M   'P 1'
#
loop_
_entity.id
_entity.type
_entity.pdbx_description
1 polymer ?
#
loop_
_entity_poly.entity_id
_entity_poly.type
_entity_poly.pdbx_seq_one_letter_code
_entity_poly.pdbx_strand_id
1 'polypeptide(L)' 'MTTTALTIRVASAICYLSLIACTPVQPWERGNLAKPQMAIDPYPLQSALRAHNYGSREAAAGGNAAQGGGCGCY' A
#
# COMPACT_ATOMS: atom_id res chain seq x y z
N MET A 1 -38.87 -21.70 -4.88
CA MET A 1 -38.91 -20.36 -5.52
C MET A 1 -38.77 -19.21 -4.51
N THR A 2 -39.22 -19.36 -3.26
CA THR A 2 -39.09 -18.32 -2.21
C THR A 2 -37.70 -18.26 -1.55
N THR A 3 -37.00 -19.40 -1.45
CA THR A 3 -35.66 -19.49 -0.83
C THR A 3 -34.55 -18.84 -1.65
N THR A 4 -34.61 -18.95 -2.98
CA THR A 4 -33.64 -18.31 -3.91
C THR A 4 -33.82 -16.79 -3.97
N ALA A 5 -35.06 -16.30 -3.85
CA ALA A 5 -35.32 -14.86 -3.78
C ALA A 5 -34.79 -14.24 -2.47
N LEU A 6 -34.88 -14.98 -1.35
CA LEU A 6 -34.35 -14.55 -0.06
C LEU A 6 -32.81 -14.47 -0.08
N THR A 7 -32.13 -15.47 -0.64
CA THR A 7 -30.67 -15.47 -0.74
C THR A 7 -30.14 -14.33 -1.62
N ILE A 8 -30.82 -14.01 -2.73
CA ILE A 8 -30.44 -12.90 -3.61
C ILE A 8 -30.60 -11.54 -2.89
N ARG A 9 -31.65 -11.34 -2.09
CA ARG A 9 -31.84 -10.09 -1.33
C ARG A 9 -30.84 -9.93 -0.19
N VAL A 10 -30.46 -11.02 0.47
CA VAL A 10 -29.41 -10.98 1.50
C VAL A 10 -28.05 -10.69 0.86
N ALA A 11 -27.73 -11.33 -0.27
CA ALA A 11 -26.48 -11.10 -0.98
C ALA A 11 -26.36 -9.66 -1.50
N SER A 12 -27.45 -9.08 -2.04
CA SER A 12 -27.43 -7.68 -2.49
C SER A 12 -27.27 -6.71 -1.33
N ALA A 13 -27.91 -6.95 -0.19
CA ALA A 13 -27.77 -6.11 1.01
C ALA A 13 -26.32 -6.13 1.56
N ILE A 14 -25.68 -7.31 1.58
CA ILE A 14 -24.26 -7.43 1.99
C ILE A 14 -23.35 -6.67 1.03
N CYS A 15 -23.62 -6.76 -0.28
CA CYS A 15 -22.87 -6.04 -1.30
C CYS A 15 -22.96 -4.52 -1.06
N TYR A 16 -24.16 -3.96 -0.87
CA TYR A 16 -24.34 -2.53 -0.58
C TYR A 16 -23.63 -2.08 0.70
N LEU A 17 -23.57 -2.92 1.74
CA LEU A 17 -22.90 -2.58 3.00
C LEU A 17 -21.37 -2.50 2.87
N SER A 18 -20.77 -3.28 1.96
CA SER A 18 -19.32 -3.27 1.74
C SER A 18 -18.80 -2.01 1.03
N LEU A 19 -19.65 -1.28 0.30
CA LEU A 19 -19.27 -0.02 -0.37
C LEU A 19 -19.05 1.14 0.61
N ILE A 20 -19.59 1.04 1.83
CA ILE A 20 -19.55 2.12 2.84
C ILE A 20 -18.28 2.04 3.71
N ALA A 21 -17.45 1.02 3.55
CA ALA A 21 -16.31 0.75 4.42
C ALA A 21 -15.07 1.64 4.15
N CYS A 22 -15.09 2.46 3.09
CA CYS A 22 -13.99 3.37 2.78
C CYS A 22 -14.10 4.65 3.62
N THR A 23 -13.35 4.71 4.73
CA THR A 23 -13.31 5.90 5.59
C THR A 23 -12.09 6.76 5.26
N PRO A 24 -12.24 8.10 5.17
CA PRO A 24 -11.10 8.99 5.00
C PRO A 24 -10.27 9.01 6.29
N VAL A 25 -9.00 8.64 6.20
CA VAL A 25 -8.03 8.73 7.31
C VAL A 25 -7.29 10.05 7.22
N GLN A 26 -7.17 10.77 8.33
CA GLN A 26 -6.49 12.07 8.33
C GLN A 26 -4.98 11.89 8.13
N PRO A 27 -4.28 12.83 7.46
CA PRO A 27 -2.88 12.66 7.10
C PRO A 27 -1.93 12.28 8.24
N TRP A 28 -2.16 12.81 9.45
CA TRP A 28 -1.37 12.58 10.66
C TRP A 28 -1.68 11.26 11.36
N GLU A 29 -2.87 10.69 11.17
CA GLU A 29 -3.23 9.39 11.74
C GLU A 29 -2.47 8.25 11.05
N ARG A 30 -2.06 8.46 9.79
CA ARG A 30 -1.30 7.48 9.01
C ARG A 30 0.01 7.07 9.69
N GLY A 31 0.66 7.95 10.45
CA GLY A 31 1.87 7.62 11.19
C GLY A 31 1.64 6.57 12.29
N ASN A 32 0.47 6.59 12.92
CA ASN A 32 0.10 5.62 13.97
C ASN A 32 -0.54 4.35 13.40
N LEU A 33 -1.24 4.44 12.27
CA LEU A 33 -1.83 3.28 11.58
C LEU A 33 -0.83 2.49 10.72
N ALA A 34 0.27 3.12 10.28
CA ALA A 34 1.30 2.47 9.49
C ALA A 34 2.08 1.47 10.35
N LYS A 35 1.96 0.19 10.02
CA LYS A 35 2.73 -0.86 10.69
C LYS A 35 4.14 -0.94 10.09
N PRO A 36 5.15 -1.41 10.85
CA PRO A 36 6.52 -1.54 10.34
C PRO A 36 6.64 -2.39 9.07
N GLN A 37 5.75 -3.37 8.87
CA GLN A 37 5.77 -4.23 7.67
C GLN A 37 5.21 -3.55 6.41
N MET A 38 4.55 -2.40 6.57
CA MET A 38 4.02 -1.58 5.48
C MET A 38 5.04 -0.54 4.98
N ALA A 39 6.26 -0.58 5.50
CA ALA A 39 7.35 0.27 5.04
C ALA A 39 7.60 0.04 3.54
N ILE A 40 7.83 1.12 2.81
CA ILE A 40 8.17 1.11 1.38
C ILE A 40 9.40 0.23 1.13
N ASP A 41 10.34 0.26 2.08
CA ASP A 41 11.50 -0.61 2.10
C ASP A 41 11.64 -1.28 3.48
N PRO A 42 11.28 -2.56 3.61
CA PRO A 42 11.39 -3.28 4.87
C PRO A 42 12.84 -3.64 5.24
N TYR A 43 13.79 -3.60 4.29
CA TYR A 43 15.19 -4.00 4.51
C TYR A 43 16.17 -2.95 3.95
N PRO A 44 16.23 -1.75 4.57
CA PRO A 44 16.99 -0.61 4.04
C PRO A 44 18.49 -0.86 3.87
N LEU A 45 19.08 -1.72 4.69
CA LEU A 45 20.49 -2.07 4.54
C LEU A 45 20.74 -2.90 3.26
N GLN A 46 19.84 -3.84 2.96
CA GLN A 46 19.98 -4.72 1.81
C GLN A 46 19.71 -3.96 0.51
N SER A 47 18.71 -3.07 0.51
CA SER A 47 18.41 -2.21 -0.63
C SER A 47 19.54 -1.23 -0.90
N ALA A 48 20.13 -0.62 0.13
CA ALA A 48 21.28 0.27 0.01
C ALA A 48 22.50 -0.47 -0.57
N LEU A 49 22.80 -1.67 -0.07
CA LEU A 49 23.89 -2.50 -0.59
C LEU A 49 23.66 -2.87 -2.06
N ARG A 50 22.42 -3.24 -2.41
CA ARG A 50 22.03 -3.53 -3.79
C ARG A 50 22.21 -2.30 -4.67
N ALA A 51 21.72 -1.14 -4.23
CA ALA A 51 21.87 0.12 -4.94
C ALA A 51 23.34 0.51 -5.15
N HIS A 52 24.21 0.31 -4.15
CA HIS A 52 25.65 0.52 -4.29
C HIS A 52 26.27 -0.39 -5.36
N ASN A 53 25.92 -1.68 -5.36
CA ASN A 53 26.43 -2.64 -6.33
C ASN A 53 25.96 -2.33 -7.76
N TYR A 54 24.66 -2.06 -7.96
CA TYR A 54 24.14 -1.68 -9.27
C TYR A 54 24.67 -0.32 -9.72
N GLY A 55 24.70 0.68 -8.83
CA GLY A 55 25.25 2.00 -9.13
C GLY A 55 26.73 1.95 -9.55
N SER A 56 27.51 1.05 -8.97
CA SER A 56 28.92 0.85 -9.38
C SER A 56 29.05 0.16 -10.74
N ARG A 57 28.12 -0.74 -11.08
CA ARG A 57 28.17 -1.54 -12.32
C ARG A 57 27.53 -0.83 -13.51
N GLU A 58 26.54 0.02 -13.25
CA GLU A 58 25.66 0.61 -14.26
C GLU A 58 25.71 2.15 -14.24
N ALA A 59 26.79 2.72 -13.69
CA ALA A 59 26.97 4.17 -13.47
C ALA A 59 26.64 5.08 -14.68
N ALA A 60 26.71 4.56 -15.90
CA ALA A 60 26.38 5.28 -17.13
C ALA A 60 24.88 5.31 -17.49
N ALA A 61 24.04 4.45 -16.90
CA ALA A 61 22.65 4.27 -17.30
C ALA A 61 21.66 5.28 -16.67
N GLY A 62 22.15 6.22 -15.84
CA GLY A 62 21.31 7.12 -15.07
C GLY A 62 20.78 6.41 -13.82
N GLY A 63 21.23 6.86 -12.65
CA GLY A 63 21.00 6.19 -11.37
C GLY A 63 19.52 6.00 -11.02
N ASN A 64 19.28 5.09 -10.08
CA ASN A 64 17.99 4.71 -9.50
C ASN A 64 17.28 5.90 -8.81
N ALA A 65 16.89 6.93 -9.57
CA ALA A 65 16.15 8.08 -9.11
C ALA A 65 14.65 7.88 -9.39
N ALA A 66 14.09 6.90 -8.69
CA ALA A 66 12.69 6.87 -8.33
C ALA A 66 12.61 6.41 -6.88
N GLN A 67 13.22 7.19 -5.97
CA GLN A 67 12.86 7.13 -4.56
C GLN A 67 11.44 7.67 -4.48
N GLY A 68 10.50 6.73 -4.62
CA GLY A 68 9.07 7.00 -4.56
C GLY A 68 8.79 7.84 -3.34
N GLY A 69 8.10 8.96 -3.56
CA GLY A 69 7.65 9.85 -2.50
C GLY A 69 6.83 9.08 -1.49
N GLY A 70 7.49 8.62 -0.42
CA GLY A 70 6.82 8.49 0.85
C GLY A 70 6.24 9.86 1.16
N CYS A 71 5.04 9.89 1.73
CA CYS A 71 4.30 11.13 2.02
C CYS A 71 5.01 12.13 2.95
N GLY A 72 6.33 12.01 3.16
CA GLY A 72 7.20 13.11 3.55
C GLY A 72 6.91 13.67 4.93
N CYS A 73 6.31 12.88 5.82
CA CYS A 73 6.13 13.27 7.21
C CYS A 73 7.42 12.97 7.97
N TYR A 74 8.32 13.95 7.98
CA TYR A 74 9.13 14.24 9.17
C TYR A 74 8.23 14.70 10.32
#